data_AF-A0A2N9N406-F1
#
_entry.id   AF-A0A2N9N406-F1
#
_cell.length_a   1.000
_cell.length_b   1.000
_cell.length_c   1.000
_cell.angle_alpha   90.00
_cell.angle_beta   90.00
_cell.angle_gamma   90.00
#
_symmetry.space_group_name_H-M   'P 1'
#
loop_
_entity.id
_entity.type
_entity.pdbx_description
1 polymer ?
#
loop_
_entity_poly.entity_id
_entity_poly.type
_entity_poly.pdbx_seq_one_letter_code
_entity_poly.pdbx_strand_id
1 'polypeptide(L)'
;MSHTVTAIVLSAGLATLTCQAQTAPIFDVASVKPSEVAKSGGKDASIESITPSPNGLTMSNVSLLSCIRWGYNVQEYQISGPGWLGSQRYDIAAKAAAAVPVDDLRKMLQAMLADRFKLTLHRENKDLPVYALVPAKGGAKLEEAKTGSPPVFKVSGGSLVFESFTLAEMADRLSAGAIRVDRPILDKTGLTARYDFSLKVADSIADLKRSLAREQDPAVYIASLAVLGLKLEPRKGSIEALVIDHAEKVPTGN
;
A
#
# COMPACT_ATOMS: atom_id res chain seq x y z
N MET A 1 -32.74 -74.47 -21.16
CA MET A 1 -31.40 -74.39 -20.56
C MET A 1 -31.11 -72.92 -20.31
N SER A 2 -30.67 -72.63 -19.09
CA SER A 2 -30.66 -71.32 -18.43
C SER A 2 -29.59 -70.39 -18.99
N HIS A 3 -29.94 -69.13 -19.28
CA HIS A 3 -28.97 -68.05 -19.42
C HIS A 3 -29.41 -66.85 -18.59
N THR A 4 -28.73 -66.70 -17.46
CA THR A 4 -28.74 -65.55 -16.55
C THR A 4 -28.05 -64.37 -17.25
N VAL A 5 -28.73 -63.22 -17.35
CA VAL A 5 -28.11 -61.97 -17.81
C VAL A 5 -28.04 -61.01 -16.62
N THR A 6 -26.83 -60.82 -16.11
CA THR A 6 -26.49 -59.86 -15.06
C THR A 6 -26.33 -58.48 -15.69
N ALA A 7 -27.21 -57.53 -15.35
CA ALA A 7 -27.09 -56.14 -15.78
C ALA A 7 -26.14 -55.38 -14.82
N ILE A 8 -25.01 -54.94 -15.34
CA ILE A 8 -24.09 -54.03 -14.64
C ILE A 8 -24.59 -52.60 -14.87
N VAL A 9 -25.07 -51.94 -13.82
CA VAL A 9 -25.39 -50.51 -13.85
C VAL A 9 -24.09 -49.73 -13.59
N LEU A 10 -23.59 -49.05 -14.61
CA LEU A 10 -22.44 -48.15 -14.49
C LEU A 10 -22.95 -46.76 -14.08
N SER A 11 -22.86 -46.44 -12.80
CA SER A 11 -23.22 -45.11 -12.27
C SER A 11 -22.08 -44.13 -12.56
N ALA A 12 -22.23 -43.26 -13.56
CA ALA A 12 -21.32 -42.15 -13.79
C ALA A 12 -21.57 -41.05 -12.73
N GLY A 13 -20.66 -40.92 -11.77
CA GLY A 13 -20.70 -39.84 -10.78
C GLY A 13 -20.31 -38.51 -11.39
N LEU A 14 -21.28 -37.60 -11.55
CA LEU A 14 -21.04 -36.20 -11.88
C LEU A 14 -20.42 -35.52 -10.64
N ALA A 15 -19.12 -35.27 -10.66
CA ALA A 15 -18.46 -34.43 -9.66
C ALA A 15 -18.82 -32.96 -9.93
N THR A 16 -19.79 -32.42 -9.21
CA THR A 16 -20.06 -30.98 -9.20
C THR A 16 -18.93 -30.28 -8.45
N LEU A 17 -18.01 -29.64 -9.19
CA LEU A 17 -17.12 -28.64 -8.62
C LEU A 17 -17.97 -27.43 -8.20
N THR A 18 -18.29 -27.33 -6.92
CA THR A 18 -18.77 -26.09 -6.34
C THR A 18 -17.61 -25.11 -6.28
N CYS A 19 -17.60 -24.12 -7.16
CA CYS A 19 -16.78 -22.94 -6.99
C CYS A 19 -17.33 -22.20 -5.76
N GLN A 20 -16.68 -22.35 -4.60
CA GLN A 20 -16.96 -21.50 -3.46
C GLN A 20 -16.46 -20.10 -3.82
N ALA A 21 -17.39 -19.21 -4.18
CA ALA A 21 -17.14 -17.79 -4.17
C ALA A 21 -16.79 -17.42 -2.73
N GLN A 22 -15.49 -17.26 -2.45
CA GLN A 22 -15.02 -16.81 -1.15
C GLN A 22 -15.55 -15.40 -0.95
N THR A 23 -16.56 -15.25 -0.09
CA THR A 23 -17.12 -13.96 0.29
C THR A 23 -15.96 -13.04 0.66
N ALA A 24 -15.86 -11.89 0.00
CA ALA A 24 -14.80 -10.93 0.30
C ALA A 24 -14.81 -10.64 1.81
N PRO A 25 -13.65 -10.59 2.48
CA PRO A 25 -13.63 -10.31 3.91
C PRO A 25 -14.28 -8.95 4.16
N ILE A 26 -15.25 -8.91 5.08
CA ILE A 26 -15.98 -7.70 5.50
C ILE A 26 -15.85 -7.51 7.01
N PHE A 27 -16.02 -6.28 7.48
CA PHE A 27 -16.11 -6.00 8.91
C PHE A 27 -17.46 -6.47 9.46
N ASP A 28 -17.44 -7.11 10.63
CA ASP A 28 -18.66 -7.54 11.34
C ASP A 28 -19.47 -6.34 11.82
N VAL A 29 -18.75 -5.34 12.33
CA VAL A 29 -19.32 -4.08 12.81
C VAL A 29 -18.42 -2.97 12.33
N ALA A 30 -19.00 -1.98 11.68
CA ALA A 30 -18.31 -0.75 11.30
C ALA A 30 -19.17 0.45 11.68
N SER A 31 -18.50 1.50 12.14
CA SER A 31 -19.10 2.80 12.42
C SER A 31 -18.29 3.85 11.67
N VAL A 32 -18.97 4.70 10.91
CA VAL A 32 -18.39 5.86 10.24
C VAL A 32 -19.16 7.10 10.67
N LYS A 33 -18.46 8.11 11.18
CA LYS A 33 -19.07 9.37 11.62
C LYS A 33 -18.24 10.56 11.14
N PRO A 34 -18.84 11.71 10.80
CA PRO A 34 -18.09 12.94 10.63
C PRO A 34 -17.27 13.24 11.90
N SER A 35 -16.00 13.63 11.73
CA SER A 35 -15.14 13.90 12.88
C SER A 35 -15.40 15.29 13.46
N GLU A 36 -15.53 15.34 14.79
CA GLU A 36 -15.74 16.58 15.54
C GLU A 36 -14.42 17.33 15.83
N VAL A 37 -13.27 16.64 15.74
CA VAL A 37 -11.93 17.20 16.02
C VAL A 37 -11.56 18.32 15.03
N ALA A 38 -12.06 18.25 13.79
CA ALA A 38 -11.89 19.28 12.79
C ALA A 38 -12.51 20.64 13.19
N LYS A 39 -13.43 20.68 14.15
CA LYS A 39 -14.10 21.92 14.61
C LYS A 39 -13.30 22.68 15.67
N SER A 40 -12.28 22.05 16.28
CA SER A 40 -11.64 22.54 17.51
C SER A 40 -10.47 23.51 17.29
N GLY A 41 -10.02 23.73 16.05
CA GLY A 41 -9.05 24.79 15.69
C GLY A 41 -7.64 24.72 16.31
N GLY A 42 -7.28 23.62 17.00
CA GLY A 42 -5.98 23.44 17.67
C GLY A 42 -4.93 22.74 16.80
N LYS A 43 -3.67 22.70 17.27
CA LYS A 43 -2.55 21.99 16.60
C LYS A 43 -2.83 20.50 16.35
N ASP A 44 -3.72 19.90 17.13
CA ASP A 44 -4.14 18.49 16.99
C ASP A 44 -5.24 18.29 15.94
N ALA A 45 -5.89 19.37 15.47
CA ALA A 45 -7.04 19.29 14.55
C ALA A 45 -6.68 18.76 13.15
N SER A 46 -5.40 18.74 12.79
CA SER A 46 -4.89 18.22 11.52
C SER A 46 -4.20 16.86 11.63
N ILE A 47 -4.11 16.28 12.83
CA ILE A 47 -3.44 14.98 13.00
C ILE A 47 -4.45 13.89 12.68
N GLU A 48 -4.20 13.20 11.57
CA GLU A 48 -4.89 11.96 11.23
C GLU A 48 -4.23 10.79 11.96
N SER A 49 -5.02 9.83 12.43
CA SER A 49 -4.52 8.58 13.02
C SER A 49 -5.13 7.38 12.32
N ILE A 50 -4.30 6.39 11.99
CA ILE A 50 -4.72 5.12 11.38
C ILE A 50 -4.04 4.00 12.15
N THR A 51 -4.82 3.24 12.89
CA THR A 51 -4.36 2.20 13.82
C THR A 51 -4.97 0.86 13.42
N PRO A 52 -4.28 0.07 12.56
CA PRO A 52 -4.65 -1.32 12.33
C PRO A 52 -4.32 -2.17 13.56
N SER A 53 -5.15 -3.17 13.82
CA SER A 53 -4.94 -4.19 14.83
C SER A 53 -5.37 -5.55 14.25
N PRO A 54 -4.92 -6.69 14.80
CA PRO A 54 -5.39 -7.99 14.32
C PRO A 54 -6.92 -8.10 14.28
N ASN A 55 -7.62 -7.44 15.21
CA ASN A 55 -9.06 -7.56 15.38
C ASN A 55 -9.89 -6.45 14.70
N GLY A 56 -9.25 -5.57 13.91
CA GLY A 56 -9.97 -4.48 13.25
C GLY A 56 -9.13 -3.24 13.00
N LEU A 57 -9.81 -2.16 12.64
CA LEU A 57 -9.21 -0.90 12.19
C LEU A 57 -9.88 0.29 12.89
N THR A 58 -9.07 1.14 13.50
CA THR A 58 -9.51 2.44 14.03
C THR A 58 -8.82 3.55 13.23
N MET A 59 -9.60 4.45 12.66
CA MET A 59 -9.10 5.64 11.97
C MET A 59 -9.76 6.87 12.59
N SER A 60 -8.97 7.87 12.99
CA SER A 60 -9.48 9.07 13.65
C SER A 60 -9.10 10.31 12.88
N ASN A 61 -10.06 11.22 12.73
CA ASN A 61 -9.93 12.48 12.01
C ASN A 61 -9.35 12.31 10.59
N VAL A 62 -9.68 11.22 9.89
CA VAL A 62 -9.13 10.91 8.57
C VAL A 62 -9.97 11.50 7.44
N SER A 63 -9.33 11.91 6.35
CA SER A 63 -10.02 12.16 5.08
C SER A 63 -10.32 10.88 4.31
N LEU A 64 -11.32 10.93 3.42
CA LEU A 64 -11.59 9.83 2.50
C LEU A 64 -10.39 9.56 1.59
N LEU A 65 -9.64 10.60 1.20
CA LEU A 65 -8.37 10.47 0.49
C LEU A 65 -7.37 9.59 1.27
N SER A 66 -7.21 9.81 2.58
CA SER A 66 -6.34 9.00 3.43
C SER A 66 -6.82 7.58 3.60
N CYS A 67 -8.14 7.36 3.70
CA CYS A 67 -8.73 6.02 3.68
C CYS A 67 -8.44 5.27 2.38
N ILE A 68 -8.57 5.93 1.23
CA ILE A 68 -8.27 5.36 -0.09
C ILE A 68 -6.77 5.04 -0.20
N ARG A 69 -5.88 5.97 0.17
CA ARG A 69 -4.43 5.74 0.17
C ARG A 69 -4.05 4.51 0.98
N TRP A 70 -4.59 4.39 2.20
CA TRP A 70 -4.29 3.26 3.08
C TRP A 70 -4.91 1.95 2.57
N GLY A 71 -6.18 1.99 2.16
CA GLY A 71 -6.94 0.82 1.72
C GLY A 71 -6.44 0.23 0.40
N TYR A 72 -6.01 1.06 -0.54
CA TYR A 72 -5.45 0.62 -1.82
C TYR A 72 -3.91 0.58 -1.84
N ASN A 73 -3.27 0.99 -0.74
CA ASN A 73 -1.81 1.04 -0.59
C ASN A 73 -1.12 1.84 -1.71
N VAL A 74 -1.66 3.03 -2.01
CA VAL A 74 -1.15 3.94 -3.05
C VAL A 74 -0.73 5.29 -2.46
N GLN A 75 0.08 6.02 -3.21
CA GLN A 75 0.44 7.39 -2.85
C GLN A 75 -0.57 8.41 -3.36
N GLU A 76 -0.55 9.59 -2.76
CA GLU A 76 -1.47 10.69 -3.09
C GLU A 76 -1.38 11.11 -4.56
N TYR A 77 -0.17 11.14 -5.14
CA TYR A 77 0.04 11.46 -6.56
C TYR A 77 -0.54 10.40 -7.52
N GLN A 78 -0.87 9.20 -7.02
CA GLN A 78 -1.52 8.15 -7.79
C GLN A 78 -3.05 8.27 -7.75
N ILE A 79 -3.61 9.21 -7.00
CA ILE A 79 -5.07 9.34 -6.86
C ILE A 79 -5.53 10.59 -7.61
N SER A 80 -6.59 10.45 -8.39
CA SER A 80 -7.32 11.56 -9.00
C SER A 80 -8.80 11.45 -8.66
N GLY A 81 -9.50 12.56 -8.46
CA GLY A 81 -10.91 12.52 -8.08
C GLY A 81 -11.45 13.86 -7.59
N PRO A 82 -12.65 13.87 -7.00
CA PRO A 82 -13.26 15.08 -6.48
C PRO A 82 -12.39 15.79 -5.43
N GLY A 83 -12.22 17.11 -5.54
CA GLY A 83 -11.34 17.87 -4.63
C GLY A 83 -11.73 17.82 -3.15
N TRP A 84 -12.96 17.43 -2.82
CA TRP A 84 -13.41 17.30 -1.43
C TRP A 84 -12.85 16.08 -0.70
N LEU A 85 -12.29 15.10 -1.43
CA LEU A 85 -11.79 13.85 -0.84
C LEU A 85 -10.79 14.09 0.29
N GLY A 86 -10.01 15.17 0.23
CA GLY A 86 -9.01 15.55 1.24
C GLY A 86 -9.50 16.54 2.31
N SER A 87 -10.74 17.04 2.22
CA SER A 87 -11.23 18.13 3.09
C SER A 87 -12.14 17.65 4.23
N GLN A 88 -13.07 16.74 3.95
CA GLN A 88 -13.97 16.22 4.98
C GLN A 88 -13.26 15.17 5.82
N ARG A 89 -13.54 15.17 7.13
CA ARG A 89 -12.90 14.29 8.11
C ARG A 89 -13.92 13.35 8.73
N TYR A 90 -13.48 12.12 8.99
CA TYR A 90 -14.29 11.05 9.52
C TYR A 90 -13.55 10.32 10.64
N ASP A 91 -14.32 9.80 11.58
CA ASP A 91 -13.89 8.79 12.53
C ASP A 91 -14.48 7.45 12.11
N ILE A 92 -13.62 6.45 11.97
CA ILE A 92 -13.95 5.08 11.54
C ILE A 92 -13.52 4.12 12.66
N ALA A 93 -14.45 3.30 13.11
CA ALA A 93 -14.16 2.17 14.00
C ALA A 93 -14.77 0.92 13.40
N ALA A 94 -13.93 -0.05 13.04
CA ALA A 94 -14.34 -1.26 12.37
C ALA A 94 -13.72 -2.50 13.04
N LYS A 95 -14.54 -3.53 13.26
CA LYS A 95 -14.16 -4.77 13.94
C LYS A 95 -14.22 -5.95 12.97
N ALA A 96 -13.17 -6.77 12.98
CA ALA A 96 -13.12 -8.04 12.28
C ALA A 96 -13.65 -9.17 13.19
N ALA A 97 -14.27 -10.20 12.59
CA ALA A 97 -14.72 -11.39 13.29
C ALA A 97 -13.60 -12.14 14.01
N ALA A 98 -12.43 -12.16 13.38
CA ALA A 98 -11.24 -12.87 13.84
C ALA A 98 -9.99 -12.06 13.51
N ALA A 99 -8.85 -12.49 14.07
CA ALA A 99 -7.57 -11.90 13.75
C ALA A 99 -7.25 -12.05 12.26
N VAL A 100 -7.00 -10.93 11.57
CA VAL A 100 -6.67 -10.91 10.14
C VAL A 100 -5.38 -10.13 9.86
N PRO A 101 -4.61 -10.51 8.83
CA PRO A 101 -3.49 -9.71 8.35
C PRO A 101 -3.92 -8.32 7.88
N VAL A 102 -2.98 -7.37 7.90
CA VAL A 102 -3.25 -5.98 7.48
C VAL A 102 -3.72 -5.90 6.02
N ASP A 103 -3.24 -6.77 5.14
CA ASP A 103 -3.68 -6.80 3.74
C ASP A 103 -5.15 -7.18 3.59
N ASP A 104 -5.68 -7.98 4.51
CA ASP A 104 -7.10 -8.31 4.51
C ASP A 104 -7.91 -7.17 5.13
N LEU A 105 -7.40 -6.48 6.17
CA LEU A 105 -8.02 -5.23 6.65
C LEU A 105 -8.14 -4.16 5.56
N ARG A 106 -7.15 -4.07 4.67
CA ARG A 106 -7.18 -3.18 3.51
C ARG A 106 -8.33 -3.53 2.57
N LYS A 107 -8.50 -4.81 2.22
CA LYS A 107 -9.62 -5.29 1.39
C LYS A 107 -10.97 -5.04 2.05
N MET A 108 -11.08 -5.30 3.35
CA MET A 108 -12.29 -5.02 4.15
C MET A 108 -12.62 -3.52 4.13
N LEU A 109 -11.60 -2.65 4.24
CA LEU A 109 -11.79 -1.21 4.11
C LEU A 109 -12.27 -0.83 2.71
N GLN A 110 -11.69 -1.39 1.64
CA GLN A 110 -12.15 -1.13 0.26
C GLN A 110 -13.64 -1.45 0.10
N ALA A 111 -14.08 -2.62 0.59
CA ALA A 111 -15.49 -3.03 0.55
C ALA A 111 -16.38 -2.06 1.36
N MET A 112 -15.94 -1.67 2.56
CA MET A 112 -16.66 -0.69 3.38
C MET A 112 -16.74 0.68 2.71
N LEU A 113 -15.68 1.15 2.04
CA LEU A 113 -15.71 2.43 1.32
C LEU A 113 -16.66 2.37 0.13
N ALA A 114 -16.68 1.26 -0.62
CA ALA A 114 -17.62 1.03 -1.71
C ALA A 114 -19.08 1.06 -1.21
N ASP A 115 -19.38 0.43 -0.08
CA ASP A 115 -20.74 0.42 0.46
C ASP A 115 -21.14 1.74 1.12
N ARG A 116 -20.32 2.25 2.05
CA ARG A 116 -20.65 3.39 2.91
C ARG A 116 -20.54 4.73 2.21
N PHE A 117 -19.58 4.88 1.31
CA PHE A 117 -19.35 6.12 0.57
C PHE A 117 -19.78 6.01 -0.90
N LYS A 118 -20.39 4.88 -1.30
CA LYS A 118 -20.69 4.59 -2.72
C LYS A 118 -19.46 4.76 -3.61
N LEU A 119 -18.28 4.43 -3.07
CA LEU A 119 -17.01 4.62 -3.77
C LEU A 119 -16.97 3.76 -5.03
N THR A 120 -16.82 4.42 -6.17
CA THR A 120 -16.50 3.76 -7.45
C THR A 120 -15.22 4.37 -8.02
N LEU A 121 -14.42 3.52 -8.67
CA LEU A 121 -13.14 3.90 -9.22
C LEU A 121 -12.71 2.97 -10.34
N HIS A 122 -11.74 3.43 -11.13
CA HIS A 122 -11.01 2.60 -12.08
C HIS A 122 -9.50 2.89 -12.01
N ARG A 123 -8.72 2.01 -12.63
CA ARG A 123 -7.26 2.15 -12.79
C ARG A 123 -6.96 2.71 -14.16
N GLU A 124 -6.05 3.68 -14.24
CA GLU A 124 -5.53 4.19 -15.49
C GLU A 124 -4.01 4.41 -15.40
N ASN A 125 -3.32 4.30 -16.53
CA ASN A 125 -1.88 4.60 -16.60
C ASN A 125 -1.69 6.08 -16.91
N LYS A 126 -0.88 6.77 -16.09
CA LYS A 126 -0.51 8.17 -16.30
C LYS A 126 0.99 8.31 -16.49
N ASP A 127 1.37 9.04 -17.54
CA ASP A 127 2.74 9.48 -17.73
C ASP A 127 3.03 10.71 -16.86
N LEU A 128 3.95 10.57 -15.92
CA LEU A 128 4.39 11.63 -15.03
C LEU A 128 5.93 11.72 -15.02
N PRO A 129 6.51 12.85 -14.61
CA PRO A 129 7.93 12.91 -14.27
C PRO A 129 8.24 11.96 -13.10
N VAL A 130 9.21 11.08 -13.28
CA VAL A 130 9.67 10.09 -12.30
C VAL A 130 11.19 10.11 -12.16
N TYR A 131 11.71 9.50 -11.11
CA TYR A 131 13.07 8.98 -11.09
C TYR A 131 13.07 7.50 -11.44
N ALA A 132 13.69 7.13 -12.55
CA ALA A 132 13.94 5.73 -12.86
C ALA A 132 15.12 5.22 -12.02
N LEU A 133 14.90 4.22 -11.18
CA LEU A 133 15.96 3.47 -10.51
C LEU A 133 16.56 2.49 -11.51
N VAL A 134 17.83 2.67 -11.87
CA VAL A 134 18.52 1.85 -12.87
C VAL A 134 19.90 1.44 -12.36
N PRO A 135 20.52 0.39 -12.93
CA PRO A 135 21.88 0.02 -12.59
C PRO A 135 22.85 1.12 -13.03
N ALA A 136 23.83 1.42 -12.18
CA ALA A 136 24.93 2.31 -12.50
C ALA A 136 25.96 1.60 -13.40
N LYS A 137 26.94 2.36 -13.89
CA LYS A 137 28.07 1.79 -14.65
C LYS A 137 28.81 0.79 -13.76
N GLY A 138 28.89 -0.47 -14.19
CA GLY A 138 29.46 -1.57 -13.41
C GLY A 138 28.43 -2.50 -12.77
N GLY A 139 27.12 -2.24 -12.96
CA GLY A 139 26.05 -3.11 -12.48
C GLY A 139 25.70 -2.92 -11.01
N ALA A 140 24.56 -3.50 -10.60
CA ALA A 140 24.11 -3.48 -9.21
C ALA A 140 24.99 -4.39 -8.34
N LYS A 141 25.33 -3.91 -7.15
CA LYS A 141 26.13 -4.59 -6.14
C LYS A 141 25.23 -4.87 -4.94
N LEU A 142 24.40 -5.89 -5.08
CA LEU A 142 23.40 -6.28 -4.08
C LEU A 142 23.61 -7.74 -3.68
N GLU A 143 23.42 -8.02 -2.39
CA GLU A 143 23.40 -9.37 -1.86
C GLU A 143 21.96 -9.87 -1.85
N GLU A 144 21.71 -11.03 -2.47
CA GLU A 144 20.40 -11.66 -2.43
C GLU A 144 20.06 -12.11 -1.00
N ALA A 145 18.85 -11.81 -0.57
CA ALA A 145 18.35 -12.19 0.73
C ALA A 145 18.08 -13.70 0.82
N LYS A 146 18.10 -14.23 2.03
CA LYS A 146 17.71 -15.63 2.27
C LYS A 146 16.24 -15.85 1.92
N THR A 147 15.97 -16.95 1.21
CA THR A 147 14.61 -17.34 0.79
C THR A 147 13.68 -17.52 1.97
N GLY A 148 12.45 -16.98 1.86
CA GLY A 148 11.35 -17.24 2.81
C GLY A 148 11.22 -16.25 3.96
N SER A 149 12.14 -15.29 4.12
CA SER A 149 12.02 -14.23 5.12
C SER A 149 11.04 -13.15 4.67
N PRO A 150 10.11 -12.67 5.54
CA PRO A 150 9.26 -11.53 5.22
C PRO A 150 10.10 -10.24 5.10
N PRO A 151 9.65 -9.25 4.30
CA PRO A 151 10.34 -7.97 4.19
C PRO A 151 10.32 -7.22 5.53
N VAL A 152 11.48 -6.78 5.99
CA VAL A 152 11.62 -5.95 7.19
C VAL A 152 12.30 -4.63 6.84
N PHE A 153 11.66 -3.53 7.21
CA PHE A 153 12.23 -2.19 7.10
C PHE A 153 12.45 -1.62 8.49
N LYS A 154 13.67 -1.13 8.76
CA LYS A 154 14.01 -0.49 10.03
C LYS A 154 14.98 0.66 9.84
N VAL A 155 15.00 1.55 10.83
CA VAL A 155 15.97 2.65 10.94
C VAL A 155 17.01 2.28 11.98
N SER A 156 18.28 2.36 11.62
CA SER A 156 19.39 2.04 12.54
C SER A 156 20.58 2.96 12.29
N GLY A 157 21.06 3.66 13.32
CA GLY A 157 22.33 4.42 13.25
C GLY A 157 22.43 5.44 12.10
N GLY A 158 21.30 6.05 11.70
CA GLY A 158 21.23 6.98 10.56
C GLY A 158 21.13 6.32 9.18
N SER A 159 20.97 4.99 9.13
CA SER A 159 20.72 4.21 7.93
C SER A 159 19.26 3.76 7.84
N LEU A 160 18.79 3.63 6.61
CA LEU A 160 17.59 2.88 6.26
C LEU A 160 18.01 1.44 5.93
N VAL A 161 17.49 0.47 6.65
CA VAL A 161 17.85 -0.95 6.48
C VAL A 161 16.68 -1.70 5.87
N PHE A 162 16.96 -2.39 4.77
CA PHE A 162 16.00 -3.18 4.00
C PHE A 162 16.46 -4.64 4.05
N GLU A 163 15.62 -5.49 4.63
CA GLU A 163 15.86 -6.93 4.73
C GLU A 163 14.79 -7.65 3.90
N SER A 164 15.21 -8.51 2.98
CA SER A 164 14.34 -9.23 2.05
C SER A 164 13.44 -8.29 1.25
N PHE A 165 13.99 -7.26 0.57
CA PHE A 165 13.21 -6.34 -0.29
C PHE A 165 13.49 -6.55 -1.77
N THR A 166 12.46 -6.47 -2.60
CA THR A 166 12.63 -6.19 -4.04
C THR A 166 12.98 -4.71 -4.24
N LEU A 167 13.63 -4.38 -5.37
CA LEU A 167 13.92 -2.97 -5.69
C LEU A 167 12.67 -2.15 -6.00
N ALA A 168 11.59 -2.78 -6.48
CA ALA A 168 10.28 -2.17 -6.60
C ALA A 168 9.68 -1.78 -5.23
N GLU A 169 9.68 -2.69 -4.24
CA GLU A 169 9.22 -2.38 -2.88
C GLU A 169 10.06 -1.29 -2.22
N MET A 170 11.38 -1.26 -2.48
CA MET A 170 12.24 -0.17 -2.03
C MET A 170 11.84 1.16 -2.69
N ALA A 171 11.64 1.18 -4.00
CA ALA A 171 11.26 2.38 -4.74
C ALA A 171 9.91 2.95 -4.23
N ASP A 172 8.94 2.09 -3.98
CA ASP A 172 7.66 2.48 -3.37
C ASP A 172 7.87 3.05 -1.96
N ARG A 173 8.73 2.41 -1.15
CA ARG A 173 9.05 2.87 0.21
C ARG A 173 9.72 4.24 0.23
N LEU A 174 10.64 4.49 -0.70
CA LEU A 174 11.35 5.75 -0.86
C LEU A 174 10.49 6.84 -1.53
N SER A 175 9.37 6.45 -2.15
CA SER A 175 8.38 7.36 -2.71
C SER A 175 7.26 7.70 -1.71
N ALA A 176 7.30 7.15 -0.49
CA ALA A 176 6.21 7.18 0.48
C ALA A 176 6.55 7.91 1.79
N GLY A 177 5.52 8.56 2.36
CA GLY A 177 5.53 8.98 3.77
C GLY A 177 6.40 10.21 4.08
N ALA A 178 7.22 10.11 5.13
CA ALA A 178 8.15 11.17 5.58
C ALA A 178 9.48 11.18 4.82
N ILE A 179 9.66 10.24 3.91
CA ILE A 179 10.76 10.16 2.96
C ILE A 179 10.16 10.65 1.64
N ARG A 180 10.08 11.97 1.46
CA ARG A 180 9.50 12.54 0.23
C ARG A 180 10.62 12.86 -0.74
N VAL A 181 10.48 12.42 -1.97
CA VAL A 181 11.18 12.96 -3.13
C VAL A 181 10.17 13.73 -3.96
N ASP A 182 10.60 14.74 -4.70
CA ASP A 182 9.70 15.59 -5.52
C ASP A 182 8.95 14.80 -6.61
N ARG A 183 9.44 13.60 -6.95
CA ARG A 183 8.88 12.71 -7.97
C ARG A 183 8.97 11.26 -7.53
N PRO A 184 7.99 10.42 -7.89
CA PRO A 184 8.04 8.99 -7.58
C PRO A 184 9.27 8.30 -8.19
N ILE A 185 9.76 7.29 -7.48
CA ILE A 185 10.82 6.40 -7.94
C ILE A 185 10.19 5.16 -8.56
N LEU A 186 10.61 4.80 -9.77
CA LEU A 186 10.15 3.61 -10.48
C LEU A 186 11.32 2.66 -10.72
N ASP A 187 11.17 1.40 -10.29
CA ASP A 187 12.16 0.37 -10.57
C ASP A 187 12.23 0.06 -12.08
N LYS A 188 13.43 0.26 -12.65
CA LYS A 188 13.79 -0.04 -14.04
C LYS A 188 15.11 -0.82 -14.09
N THR A 189 15.44 -1.53 -13.03
CA THR A 189 16.66 -2.34 -12.93
C THR A 189 16.56 -3.68 -13.66
N GLY A 190 15.35 -4.22 -13.76
CA GLY A 190 15.11 -5.58 -14.24
C GLY A 190 15.48 -6.67 -13.22
N LEU A 191 15.81 -6.28 -11.99
CA LEU A 191 16.19 -7.19 -10.90
C LEU A 191 14.95 -7.57 -10.09
N THR A 192 14.62 -8.86 -10.08
CA THR A 192 13.38 -9.37 -9.45
C THR A 192 13.61 -10.17 -8.17
N ALA A 193 14.86 -10.41 -7.79
CA ALA A 193 15.17 -11.09 -6.53
C ALA A 193 14.90 -10.15 -5.33
N ARG A 194 14.97 -10.72 -4.13
CA ARG A 194 14.95 -9.97 -2.88
C ARG A 194 16.37 -9.77 -2.38
N TYR A 195 16.64 -8.63 -1.79
CA TYR A 195 17.98 -8.21 -1.40
C TYR A 195 18.02 -7.70 0.04
N ASP A 196 19.18 -7.89 0.67
CA ASP A 196 19.51 -7.31 1.97
C ASP A 196 20.52 -6.17 1.74
N PHE A 197 20.17 -4.95 2.13
CA PHE A 197 21.05 -3.80 1.98
C PHE A 197 20.68 -2.65 2.93
N SER A 198 21.57 -1.66 3.03
CA SER A 198 21.31 -0.44 3.79
C SER A 198 21.69 0.80 3.02
N LEU A 199 20.88 1.84 3.16
CA LEU A 199 21.17 3.18 2.66
C LEU A 199 21.64 4.03 3.84
N LYS A 200 22.95 4.29 3.92
CA LYS A 200 23.51 5.22 4.90
C LYS A 200 23.17 6.65 4.48
N VAL A 201 22.32 7.31 5.24
CA VAL A 201 21.79 8.64 4.91
C VAL A 201 22.40 9.72 5.79
N ALA A 202 22.63 9.43 7.07
CA ALA A 202 23.22 10.36 8.03
C ALA A 202 24.02 9.62 9.10
N ASP A 203 24.82 10.34 9.88
CA ASP A 203 25.69 9.75 10.92
C ASP A 203 24.94 9.28 12.17
N SER A 204 23.77 9.87 12.45
CA SER A 204 22.95 9.56 13.62
C SER A 204 21.45 9.52 13.28
N ILE A 205 20.64 8.96 14.19
CA ILE A 205 19.16 9.00 14.07
C ILE A 205 18.65 10.44 14.12
N ALA A 206 19.26 11.31 14.93
CA ALA A 206 18.86 12.71 15.04
C ALA A 206 19.10 13.46 13.72
N ASP A 207 20.24 13.21 13.08
CA ASP A 207 20.57 13.81 11.79
C ASP A 207 19.72 13.24 10.66
N LEU A 208 19.45 11.93 10.66
CA LEU A 208 18.51 11.32 9.72
C LEU A 208 17.14 11.97 9.80
N LYS A 209 16.58 12.14 11.01
CA LYS A 209 15.29 12.82 11.19
C LYS A 209 15.33 14.24 10.63
N ARG A 210 16.45 14.95 10.79
CA ARG A 210 16.64 16.30 10.26
C ARG A 210 16.71 16.31 8.74
N SER A 211 17.44 15.39 8.11
CA SER A 211 17.54 15.28 6.65
C SER A 211 16.18 14.95 6.03
N LEU A 212 15.47 13.94 6.55
CA LEU A 212 14.15 13.55 6.06
C LEU A 212 13.07 14.63 6.26
N ALA A 213 13.20 15.46 7.29
CA ALA A 213 12.25 16.54 7.56
C ALA A 213 12.50 17.80 6.69
N ARG A 214 13.74 18.03 6.25
CA ARG A 214 14.15 19.27 5.57
C ARG A 214 14.20 19.13 4.06
N GLU A 215 14.55 17.96 3.56
CA GLU A 215 14.85 17.77 2.15
C GLU A 215 13.82 16.83 1.53
N GLN A 216 13.04 17.38 0.59
CA GLN A 216 12.32 16.56 -0.40
C GLN A 216 13.21 16.21 -1.60
N ASP A 217 14.53 16.19 -1.38
CA ASP A 217 15.54 16.06 -2.42
C ASP A 217 16.02 14.61 -2.48
N PRO A 218 15.93 13.92 -3.64
CA PRO A 218 16.52 12.59 -3.81
C PRO A 218 18.02 12.53 -3.52
N ALA A 219 18.74 13.66 -3.50
CA ALA A 219 20.16 13.76 -3.18
C ALA A 219 20.55 13.02 -1.89
N VAL A 220 19.64 12.98 -0.91
CA VAL A 220 19.77 12.25 0.35
C VAL A 220 20.12 10.77 0.14
N TYR A 221 19.71 10.16 -0.98
CA TYR A 221 19.95 8.74 -1.29
C TYR A 221 20.99 8.51 -2.38
N ILE A 222 21.34 9.53 -3.19
CA ILE A 222 22.17 9.35 -4.39
C ILE A 222 23.51 8.71 -4.06
N ALA A 223 24.20 9.18 -3.01
CA ALA A 223 25.50 8.65 -2.63
C ALA A 223 25.42 7.18 -2.19
N SER A 224 24.42 6.83 -1.38
CA SER A 224 24.23 5.46 -0.89
C SER A 224 23.84 4.51 -2.03
N LEU A 225 22.95 4.94 -2.94
CA LEU A 225 22.57 4.18 -4.12
C LEU A 225 23.77 3.93 -5.04
N ALA A 226 24.64 4.93 -5.22
CA ALA A 226 25.85 4.78 -6.04
C ALA A 226 26.81 3.69 -5.50
N VAL A 227 26.93 3.55 -4.17
CA VAL A 227 27.72 2.46 -3.54
C VAL A 227 27.13 1.09 -3.90
N LEU A 228 25.80 0.98 -3.94
CA LEU A 228 25.08 -0.23 -4.37
C LEU A 228 25.08 -0.43 -5.90
N GLY A 229 25.78 0.42 -6.66
CA GLY A 229 25.78 0.34 -8.12
C GLY A 229 24.41 0.63 -8.72
N LEU A 230 23.61 1.49 -8.07
CA LEU A 230 22.32 1.97 -8.52
C LEU A 230 22.37 3.49 -8.72
N LYS A 231 21.47 4.01 -9.55
CA LYS A 231 21.30 5.45 -9.73
C LYS A 231 19.85 5.81 -10.01
N LEU A 232 19.50 7.06 -9.73
CA LEU A 232 18.22 7.66 -10.08
C LEU A 232 18.40 8.54 -11.32
N GLU A 233 17.55 8.34 -12.32
CA GLU A 233 17.55 9.15 -13.54
C GLU A 233 16.19 9.83 -13.75
N PRO A 234 16.14 11.17 -13.90
CA PRO A 234 14.91 11.85 -14.26
C PRO A 234 14.41 11.35 -15.63
N ARG A 235 13.20 10.79 -15.68
CA ARG A 235 12.56 10.32 -16.91
C ARG A 235 11.05 10.56 -16.87
N LYS A 236 10.37 10.41 -18.00
CA LYS A 236 8.92 10.17 -18.00
C LYS A 236 8.69 8.68 -17.75
N GLY A 237 7.71 8.37 -16.89
CA GLY A 237 7.32 7.01 -16.58
C GLY A 237 5.82 6.89 -16.43
N SER A 238 5.28 5.78 -16.93
CA SER A 238 3.89 5.38 -16.73
C SER A 238 3.74 4.81 -15.32
N ILE A 239 2.83 5.40 -14.54
CA ILE A 239 2.44 4.94 -13.22
C ILE A 239 0.95 4.62 -13.25
N GLU A 240 0.57 3.51 -12.62
CA GLU A 240 -0.83 3.18 -12.43
C GLU A 240 -1.44 4.11 -11.36
N ALA A 241 -2.51 4.78 -11.74
CA ALA A 241 -3.28 5.70 -10.93
C ALA A 241 -4.69 5.16 -10.68
N LEU A 242 -5.26 5.52 -9.53
CA LEU A 242 -6.66 5.33 -9.19
C LEU A 242 -7.44 6.60 -9.51
N VAL A 243 -8.44 6.47 -10.35
CA VAL A 243 -9.40 7.52 -10.66
C VAL A 243 -10.66 7.26 -9.87
N ILE A 244 -10.99 8.16 -8.95
CA ILE A 244 -12.21 8.10 -8.18
C ILE A 244 -13.34 8.69 -9.01
N ASP A 245 -14.17 7.82 -9.56
CA ASP A 245 -15.31 8.16 -10.40
C ASP A 245 -16.43 8.79 -9.58
N HIS A 246 -16.69 8.23 -8.40
CA HIS A 246 -17.72 8.71 -7.50
C HIS A 246 -17.40 8.40 -6.04
N ALA A 247 -17.79 9.32 -5.16
CA ALA A 247 -17.92 9.09 -3.73
C ALA A 247 -18.94 10.09 -3.15
N GLU A 248 -19.66 9.67 -2.13
CA GLU A 248 -20.59 10.51 -1.35
C GLU A 248 -19.88 11.12 -0.14
N LYS A 249 -20.20 12.37 0.17
CA LYS A 249 -19.66 13.09 1.34
C LYS A 249 -20.21 12.58 2.68
N VAL A 250 -21.47 12.16 2.65
CA VAL A 250 -22.20 11.67 3.82
C VAL A 250 -22.24 10.16 3.69
N PRO A 251 -21.62 9.40 4.60
CA PRO A 251 -21.69 7.94 4.52
C PRO A 251 -23.10 7.45 4.81
N THR A 252 -23.47 6.31 4.24
CA THR A 252 -24.74 5.64 4.58
C THR A 252 -24.78 5.26 6.06
N GLY A 253 -25.94 5.44 6.69
CA GLY A 253 -26.15 5.17 8.12
C GLY A 253 -25.89 3.72 8.52
N ASN A 254 -25.53 3.51 9.78
CA ASN A 254 -25.31 2.18 10.37
C ASN A 254 -26.56 1.33 10.37
#